data_AF-A0A9E0Q1M9-F1
#
_entry.id   AF-A0A9E0Q1M9-F1
#
_cell.length_a   1.000
_cell.length_b   1.000
_cell.length_c   1.000
_cell.angle_alpha   90.00
_cell.angle_beta   90.00
_cell.angle_gamma   90.00
#
_symmetry.space_group_name_H-M   'P 1'
#
loop_
_entity.id
_entity.type
_entity.pdbx_description
1 polymer ?
#
loop_
_entity_poly.entity_id
_entity_poly.type
_entity_poly.pdbx_seq_one_letter_code
_entity_poly.pdbx_strand_id
1 'polypeptide(L)'
;MSAARRWGYVGGAVAALVIGIALFVGGVFDPLGMEAYSTRKLAALKAASPDAVASPRPAASASPQPVAHAADDVAGNPPRSDLTAPAVAAAARGAFRPPPESALPAGAFGDVIRRGREIFVDTPRAASAYVGNGLRCVNCHLDAGRLADSAPLWAAFVSYPAYRSKTKSVTTFQQRLQG
;
A
#
# COMPACT_ATOMS: atom_id res chain seq x y z
N MET A 1 16.96 37.91 55.12
CA MET A 1 15.93 37.50 54.14
C MET A 1 14.88 36.70 54.89
N SER A 2 13.66 37.24 55.00
CA SER A 2 12.68 36.89 56.05
C SER A 2 12.00 35.53 55.87
N ALA A 3 11.82 34.79 56.98
CA ALA A 3 11.26 33.44 57.08
C ALA A 3 9.84 33.28 56.48
N ALA A 4 9.11 34.39 56.28
CA ALA A 4 7.76 34.41 55.74
C ALA A 4 7.64 33.91 54.28
N ARG A 5 8.70 34.05 53.45
CA ARG A 5 8.68 33.60 52.04
C ARG A 5 8.80 32.08 51.88
N ARG A 6 9.33 31.39 52.89
CA ARG A 6 9.58 29.93 52.84
C ARG A 6 8.30 29.11 53.11
N TRP A 7 7.35 29.67 53.85
CA TRP A 7 6.04 29.04 54.09
C TRP A 7 5.09 29.12 52.90
N GLY A 8 5.15 30.19 52.09
CA GLY A 8 4.35 30.29 50.86
C GLY A 8 4.71 29.24 49.80
N TYR A 9 6.00 28.90 49.68
CA TYR A 9 6.48 27.91 48.71
C TYR A 9 6.13 26.47 49.09
N VAL A 10 6.20 26.13 50.38
CA VAL A 10 5.87 24.77 50.86
C VAL A 10 4.36 24.53 50.80
N GLY A 11 3.53 25.52 51.13
CA GLY A 11 2.07 25.43 50.98
C GLY A 11 1.61 25.28 49.52
N GLY A 12 2.23 26.02 48.59
CA GLY A 12 1.91 25.93 47.16
C GLY A 12 2.31 24.58 46.53
N ALA A 13 3.45 24.03 46.93
CA ALA A 13 3.92 22.74 46.41
C ALA A 13 3.04 21.56 46.89
N VAL A 14 2.59 21.59 48.15
CA VAL A 14 1.69 20.57 48.69
C VAL A 14 0.29 20.66 48.06
N ALA A 15 -0.24 21.87 47.85
CA ALA A 15 -1.51 22.06 47.17
C ALA A 15 -1.50 21.55 45.72
N ALA A 16 -0.42 21.82 44.96
CA ALA A 16 -0.27 21.33 43.59
C ALA A 16 -0.16 19.79 43.52
N LEU A 17 0.53 19.17 44.48
CA LEU A 17 0.64 17.70 44.55
C LEU A 17 -0.72 17.05 44.84
N VAL A 18 -1.49 17.60 45.79
CA VAL A 18 -2.81 17.05 46.16
C VAL A 18 -3.81 17.20 45.01
N ILE A 19 -3.80 18.34 44.30
CA ILE A 19 -4.64 18.54 43.11
C ILE A 19 -4.25 17.56 41.99
N GLY A 20 -2.94 17.35 41.74
CA GLY A 20 -2.48 16.38 40.74
C GLY A 20 -2.90 14.94 41.04
N ILE A 21 -2.82 14.51 42.31
CA ILE A 21 -3.27 13.18 42.74
C ILE A 21 -4.80 13.06 42.64
N ALA A 22 -5.55 14.09 43.03
CA ALA A 22 -7.01 14.08 42.92
C ALA A 22 -7.49 14.02 41.46
N LEU A 23 -6.82 14.69 40.52
CA LEU A 23 -7.13 14.60 39.08
C LEU A 23 -6.79 13.22 38.49
N PHE A 24 -5.73 12.56 38.99
CA PHE A 24 -5.35 11.22 38.58
C PHE A 24 -6.31 10.15 39.11
N VAL A 25 -6.71 10.24 40.39
CA VAL A 25 -7.66 9.29 41.01
C VAL A 25 -9.10 9.55 40.54
N GLY A 26 -9.43 10.78 40.15
CA GLY A 26 -10.76 11.19 39.68
C GLY A 26 -11.06 10.89 38.20
N GLY A 27 -10.18 10.21 37.46
CA GLY A 27 -10.47 9.73 36.10
C GLY A 27 -10.47 10.80 34.99
N VAL A 28 -9.87 11.98 35.23
CA VAL A 28 -9.80 13.05 34.20
C VAL A 28 -8.68 12.77 33.17
N PHE A 29 -7.78 11.84 33.48
CA PHE A 29 -6.80 11.29 32.54
C PHE A 29 -6.88 9.76 32.60
N ASP A 30 -7.58 9.15 31.65
CA ASP A 30 -7.68 7.69 31.47
C ASP A 30 -6.53 7.19 30.56
N PRO A 31 -5.40 6.67 31.09
CA PRO A 31 -4.38 6.01 30.28
C PRO A 31 -4.86 4.66 29.68
N LEU A 32 -6.05 4.20 30.06
CA LEU A 32 -6.72 2.99 29.52
C LEU A 32 -7.70 3.29 28.38
N GLY A 33 -7.93 4.57 28.04
CA GLY A 33 -8.86 4.96 26.97
C GLY A 33 -8.45 4.44 25.58
N MET A 34 -7.15 4.18 25.37
CA MET A 34 -6.63 3.61 24.11
C MET A 34 -6.93 2.11 23.97
N GLU A 35 -6.99 1.37 25.08
CA GLU A 35 -7.39 -0.04 25.10
C GLU A 35 -8.90 -0.17 24.86
N ALA A 36 -9.70 0.68 25.51
CA ALA A 36 -11.14 0.74 25.28
C ALA A 36 -11.49 1.19 23.84
N TYR A 37 -10.72 2.13 23.27
CA TYR A 37 -10.86 2.53 21.88
C TYR A 37 -10.44 1.42 20.91
N SER A 38 -9.31 0.77 21.16
CA SER A 38 -8.80 -0.38 20.40
C SER A 38 -9.82 -1.51 20.33
N THR A 39 -10.32 -1.94 21.49
CA THR A 39 -11.28 -3.04 21.60
C THR A 39 -12.62 -2.71 20.95
N ARG A 40 -13.14 -1.49 21.11
CA ARG A 40 -14.36 -1.04 20.42
C ARG A 40 -14.18 -0.97 18.92
N LYS A 41 -13.02 -0.50 18.43
CA LYS A 41 -12.72 -0.42 16.99
C LYS A 41 -12.54 -1.81 16.39
N LEU A 42 -11.88 -2.73 17.09
CA LEU A 42 -11.74 -4.14 16.70
C LEU A 42 -13.09 -4.86 16.67
N ALA A 43 -13.96 -4.63 17.66
CA ALA A 43 -15.30 -5.17 17.69
C ALA A 43 -16.16 -4.63 16.52
N ALA A 44 -16.07 -3.33 16.23
CA ALA A 44 -16.77 -2.71 15.09
C ALA A 44 -16.27 -3.24 13.74
N LEU A 45 -14.95 -3.41 13.57
CA LEU A 45 -14.37 -3.99 12.35
C LEU A 45 -14.76 -5.47 12.17
N LYS A 46 -14.84 -6.23 13.27
CA LYS A 46 -15.24 -7.64 13.23
C LYS A 46 -16.74 -7.80 12.96
N ALA A 47 -17.57 -6.88 13.45
CA ALA A 47 -19.00 -6.83 13.15
C ALA A 47 -19.31 -6.37 11.70
N ALA A 48 -18.42 -5.59 11.09
CA ALA A 48 -18.54 -5.12 9.70
C ALA A 48 -18.08 -6.15 8.65
N SER A 49 -17.68 -7.36 9.07
CA SER A 49 -17.11 -8.39 8.20
C SER A 49 -17.81 -9.76 8.28
N PRO A 50 -19.15 -9.80 8.26
CA PRO A 50 -19.82 -10.82 7.48
C PRO A 50 -20.66 -10.13 6.40
N ASP A 51 -20.32 -10.41 5.14
CA ASP A 51 -21.18 -10.17 3.98
C ASP A 51 -21.41 -8.70 3.58
N ALA A 52 -20.35 -7.98 3.21
CA ALA A 52 -20.49 -6.74 2.44
C ALA A 52 -20.60 -7.02 0.93
N VAL A 53 -21.74 -7.61 0.55
CA VAL A 53 -22.32 -7.40 -0.78
C VAL A 53 -22.85 -5.96 -0.82
N ALA A 54 -22.47 -5.27 -1.91
CA ALA A 54 -22.96 -4.01 -2.47
C ALA A 54 -24.00 -3.17 -1.68
N SER A 55 -23.73 -1.86 -1.57
CA SER A 55 -24.80 -0.86 -1.55
C SER A 55 -24.41 0.44 -2.28
N PRO A 56 -25.41 1.13 -2.85
CA PRO A 56 -25.21 2.04 -3.99
C PRO A 56 -24.91 3.47 -3.56
N ARG A 57 -24.13 4.20 -4.36
CA ARG A 57 -23.92 5.64 -4.17
C ARG A 57 -24.86 6.46 -5.07
N PRO A 58 -25.41 7.58 -4.57
CA PRO A 58 -26.38 8.38 -5.30
C PRO A 58 -25.70 9.19 -6.41
N ALA A 59 -26.49 9.43 -7.47
CA ALA A 59 -26.15 10.30 -8.58
C ALA A 59 -25.95 11.73 -8.07
N ALA A 60 -24.76 12.29 -8.31
CA ALA A 60 -24.50 13.72 -8.16
C ALA A 60 -24.06 14.25 -9.53
N SER A 61 -24.98 15.00 -10.12
CA SER A 61 -24.83 15.77 -11.35
C SER A 61 -23.77 16.87 -11.17
N ALA A 62 -22.81 16.92 -12.08
CA ALA A 62 -22.06 18.12 -12.44
C ALA A 62 -21.69 18.00 -13.92
N SER A 63 -22.10 18.98 -14.71
CA SER A 63 -21.95 18.99 -16.17
C SER A 63 -20.47 18.97 -16.62
N PRO A 64 -20.14 18.36 -17.79
CA PRO A 64 -18.76 18.10 -18.19
C PRO A 64 -18.14 19.26 -18.97
N GLN A 65 -16.86 19.55 -18.72
CA GLN A 65 -15.98 20.26 -19.65
C GLN A 65 -15.26 19.23 -20.54
N PRO A 66 -15.03 19.48 -21.84
CA PRO A 66 -14.54 18.47 -22.77
C PRO A 66 -13.02 18.36 -22.69
N VAL A 67 -12.53 17.32 -22.03
CA VAL A 67 -11.19 16.78 -22.28
C VAL A 67 -11.37 15.41 -22.93
N ALA A 68 -11.47 15.44 -24.26
CA ALA A 68 -11.35 14.23 -25.06
C ALA A 68 -9.96 13.61 -24.82
N HIS A 69 -9.90 12.27 -24.86
CA HIS A 69 -8.72 11.40 -24.89
C HIS A 69 -8.30 10.67 -23.59
N ALA A 70 -9.00 10.79 -22.47
CA ALA A 70 -8.73 9.95 -21.29
C ALA A 70 -9.72 8.78 -21.09
N ALA A 71 -10.80 8.74 -21.86
CA ALA A 71 -11.92 7.81 -21.62
C ALA A 71 -11.85 6.50 -22.43
N ASP A 72 -11.00 6.40 -23.45
CA ASP A 72 -11.05 5.28 -24.39
C ASP A 72 -10.28 4.02 -23.93
N ASP A 73 -9.54 4.10 -22.81
CA ASP A 73 -8.78 2.97 -22.27
C ASP A 73 -9.58 2.09 -21.29
N VAL A 74 -10.86 2.43 -21.01
CA VAL A 74 -11.71 1.76 -20.01
C VAL A 74 -12.60 0.66 -20.61
N ALA A 75 -12.70 0.54 -21.94
CA ALA A 75 -13.55 -0.46 -22.59
C ALA A 75 -12.74 -1.45 -23.43
N GLY A 76 -12.38 -2.60 -22.84
CA GLY A 76 -12.26 -3.89 -23.54
C GLY A 76 -11.31 -4.03 -24.75
N ASN A 77 -10.47 -3.05 -25.08
CA ASN A 77 -9.58 -3.16 -26.22
C ASN A 77 -8.41 -4.12 -25.95
N PRO A 78 -7.97 -4.91 -26.96
CA PRO A 78 -6.82 -5.78 -26.82
C PRO A 78 -5.56 -4.97 -26.43
N PRO A 79 -4.61 -5.57 -25.70
CA PRO A 79 -3.40 -4.87 -25.28
C PRO A 79 -2.70 -4.25 -26.49
N ARG A 80 -2.54 -2.94 -26.42
CA ARG A 80 -1.91 -2.08 -27.40
C ARG A 80 -0.50 -2.61 -27.72
N SER A 81 -0.29 -3.03 -28.98
CA SER A 81 0.96 -3.67 -29.46
C SER A 81 2.18 -2.73 -29.33
N ASP A 82 1.92 -1.43 -29.25
CA ASP A 82 2.84 -0.32 -28.98
C ASP A 82 3.42 -0.30 -27.56
N LEU A 83 2.84 -1.04 -26.60
CA LEU A 83 3.45 -1.27 -25.29
C LEU A 83 4.52 -2.38 -25.32
N THR A 84 4.73 -3.01 -26.47
CA THR A 84 5.87 -3.91 -26.71
C THR A 84 7.00 -3.11 -27.33
N ALA A 85 7.89 -2.57 -26.49
CA ALA A 85 9.11 -1.94 -27.00
C ALA A 85 9.97 -3.01 -27.70
N PRO A 86 10.59 -2.71 -28.86
CA PRO A 86 11.44 -3.67 -29.56
C PRO A 86 12.64 -4.00 -28.68
N ALA A 87 12.73 -5.25 -28.24
CA ALA A 87 13.87 -5.78 -27.52
C ALA A 87 15.04 -6.01 -28.50
N VAL A 88 15.72 -4.94 -28.94
CA VAL A 88 16.98 -5.08 -29.69
C VAL A 88 18.07 -4.13 -29.16
N ALA A 89 18.93 -4.75 -28.36
CA ALA A 89 20.38 -4.57 -28.25
C ALA A 89 20.95 -3.21 -27.80
N ALA A 90 21.10 -3.07 -26.48
CA ALA A 90 22.38 -2.65 -25.91
C ALA A 90 22.83 -3.72 -24.91
N ALA A 91 23.40 -4.82 -25.42
CA ALA A 91 24.17 -5.72 -24.57
C ALA A 91 25.51 -5.05 -24.23
N ALA A 92 25.45 -4.06 -23.33
CA ALA A 92 26.62 -3.70 -22.55
C ALA A 92 27.09 -4.97 -21.85
N ARG A 93 28.40 -5.28 -21.93
CA ARG A 93 28.97 -6.45 -21.24
C ARG A 93 28.61 -6.34 -19.75
N GLY A 94 27.65 -7.15 -19.29
CA GLY A 94 27.20 -7.22 -17.89
C GLY A 94 25.71 -6.96 -17.62
N ALA A 95 24.89 -6.54 -18.59
CA ALA A 95 23.45 -6.34 -18.33
C ALA A 95 22.66 -7.67 -18.34
N PHE A 96 21.84 -7.89 -17.31
CA PHE A 96 20.93 -9.05 -17.26
C PHE A 96 19.93 -8.98 -18.43
N ARG A 97 19.76 -10.10 -19.13
CA ARG A 97 18.79 -10.25 -20.22
C ARG A 97 17.72 -11.24 -19.79
N PRO A 98 16.50 -10.79 -19.49
CA PRO A 98 15.41 -11.68 -19.15
C PRO A 98 15.13 -12.67 -20.30
N PRO A 99 14.83 -13.94 -20.03
CA PRO A 99 14.44 -14.90 -21.06
C PRO A 99 13.29 -14.37 -21.93
N PRO A 100 13.24 -14.73 -23.23
CA PRO A 100 12.10 -14.40 -24.08
C PRO A 100 10.88 -15.23 -23.69
N GLU A 101 9.67 -14.76 -24.04
CA GLU A 101 8.42 -15.49 -23.75
C GLU A 101 8.34 -16.84 -24.47
N SER A 102 8.99 -16.98 -25.62
CA SER A 102 9.10 -18.25 -26.35
C SER A 102 9.88 -19.32 -25.58
N ALA A 103 10.66 -18.93 -24.56
CA ALA A 103 11.41 -19.85 -23.70
C ALA A 103 10.62 -20.27 -22.46
N LEU A 104 9.33 -19.94 -22.36
CA LEU A 104 8.49 -20.40 -21.25
C LEU A 104 8.41 -21.93 -21.26
N PRO A 105 8.69 -22.61 -20.13
CA PRO A 105 8.59 -24.06 -20.04
C PRO A 105 7.14 -24.51 -20.26
N ALA A 106 6.97 -25.71 -20.80
CA ALA A 106 5.65 -26.32 -20.93
C ALA A 106 5.11 -26.84 -19.58
N GLY A 107 3.80 -27.06 -19.52
CA GLY A 107 3.12 -27.65 -18.36
C GLY A 107 2.85 -26.67 -17.21
N ALA A 108 2.51 -27.24 -16.05
CA ALA A 108 1.95 -26.49 -14.92
C ALA A 108 2.83 -25.32 -14.44
N PHE A 109 4.16 -25.48 -14.46
CA PHE A 109 5.06 -24.40 -14.08
C PHE A 109 4.99 -23.22 -15.06
N GLY A 110 4.98 -23.50 -16.37
CA GLY A 110 4.77 -22.48 -17.40
C GLY A 110 3.43 -21.78 -17.29
N ASP A 111 2.39 -22.50 -16.91
CA ASP A 111 1.04 -21.96 -16.72
C ASP A 111 0.99 -20.95 -15.56
N VAL A 112 1.69 -21.23 -14.46
CA VAL A 112 1.83 -20.28 -13.34
C VAL A 112 2.58 -19.03 -13.77
N ILE A 113 3.66 -19.16 -14.56
CA ILE A 113 4.40 -18.00 -15.07
C ILE A 113 3.51 -17.15 -15.99
N ARG A 114 2.76 -17.80 -16.90
CA ARG A 114 1.84 -17.13 -17.81
C ARG A 114 0.73 -16.39 -17.06
N ARG A 115 0.19 -17.00 -16.01
CA ARG A 115 -0.80 -16.38 -15.13
C ARG A 115 -0.22 -15.18 -14.37
N GLY A 116 1.01 -15.30 -13.85
CA GLY A 116 1.71 -14.18 -13.21
C GLY A 116 1.89 -12.99 -14.16
N ARG A 117 2.33 -13.25 -15.40
CA ARG A 117 2.41 -12.23 -16.45
C ARG A 117 1.06 -11.60 -16.75
N GLU A 118 0.00 -12.40 -16.85
CA GLU A 118 -1.36 -11.91 -17.11
C GLU A 118 -1.82 -10.91 -16.03
N ILE A 119 -1.59 -11.23 -14.75
CA ILE A 119 -1.85 -10.32 -13.62
C ILE A 119 -1.01 -9.04 -13.74
N PHE A 120 0.22 -9.15 -14.22
CA PHE A 120 1.13 -8.00 -14.35
C PHE A 120 0.71 -7.04 -15.47
N VAL A 121 0.33 -7.57 -16.63
CA VAL A 121 -0.01 -6.78 -17.82
C VAL A 121 -1.46 -6.29 -17.83
N ASP A 122 -2.36 -7.00 -17.17
CA ASP A 122 -3.79 -6.69 -17.13
C ASP A 122 -4.39 -6.97 -15.74
N THR A 123 -3.85 -6.28 -14.75
CA THR A 123 -4.20 -6.43 -13.33
C THR A 123 -5.70 -6.24 -13.06
N PRO A 124 -6.39 -5.22 -13.62
CA PRO A 124 -7.82 -5.02 -13.41
C PRO A 124 -8.68 -6.22 -13.82
N ARG A 125 -8.33 -6.93 -14.89
CA ARG A 125 -9.08 -8.12 -15.32
C ARG A 125 -8.66 -9.36 -14.56
N ALA A 126 -7.35 -9.60 -14.43
CA ALA A 126 -6.84 -10.85 -13.90
C ALA A 126 -6.85 -10.93 -12.36
N ALA A 127 -6.85 -9.80 -11.68
CA ALA A 127 -6.79 -9.69 -10.22
C ALA A 127 -7.78 -8.65 -9.68
N SER A 128 -8.96 -8.55 -10.29
CA SER A 128 -10.01 -7.55 -9.99
C SER A 128 -10.35 -7.44 -8.49
N ALA A 129 -10.37 -8.58 -7.78
CA ALA A 129 -10.65 -8.63 -6.34
C ALA A 129 -9.63 -7.88 -5.47
N TYR A 130 -8.45 -7.55 -5.99
CA TYR A 130 -7.34 -6.96 -5.24
C TYR A 130 -6.98 -5.54 -5.70
N VAL A 131 -7.72 -4.97 -6.66
CA VAL A 131 -7.44 -3.64 -7.21
C VAL A 131 -8.66 -2.74 -7.15
N GLY A 132 -8.45 -1.49 -6.74
CA GLY A 132 -9.52 -0.48 -6.61
C GLY A 132 -9.48 0.61 -7.69
N ASN A 133 -8.64 0.45 -8.72
CA ASN A 133 -8.44 1.44 -9.77
C ASN A 133 -8.12 0.77 -11.12
N GLY A 134 -7.92 1.58 -12.18
CA GLY A 134 -7.59 1.11 -13.53
C GLY A 134 -6.10 0.94 -13.83
N LEU A 135 -5.22 1.05 -12.83
CA LEU A 135 -3.77 0.91 -13.05
C LEU A 135 -3.40 -0.55 -13.25
N ARG A 136 -2.43 -0.78 -14.14
CA ARG A 136 -1.76 -2.08 -14.35
C ARG A 136 -0.31 -1.94 -13.90
N CYS A 137 0.33 -3.03 -13.50
CA CYS A 137 1.74 -2.97 -13.08
C CYS A 137 2.63 -2.38 -14.18
N VAL A 138 2.31 -2.69 -15.45
CA VAL A 138 3.01 -2.21 -16.64
C VAL A 138 2.90 -0.70 -16.90
N ASN A 139 1.98 0.01 -16.24
CA ASN A 139 1.95 1.48 -16.35
C ASN A 139 3.24 2.13 -15.81
N CYS A 140 3.95 1.46 -14.90
CA CYS A 140 5.20 1.95 -14.31
C CYS A 140 6.38 0.98 -14.51
N HIS A 141 6.10 -0.33 -14.58
CA HIS A 141 7.10 -1.38 -14.76
C HIS A 141 7.12 -1.85 -16.21
N LEU A 142 7.86 -1.12 -17.05
CA LEU A 142 7.83 -1.24 -18.51
C LEU A 142 8.35 -2.61 -19.01
N ASP A 143 7.95 -2.97 -20.23
CA ASP A 143 8.21 -4.29 -20.85
C ASP A 143 7.84 -5.47 -19.94
N ALA A 144 6.63 -5.45 -19.36
CA ALA A 144 6.19 -6.44 -18.37
C ALA A 144 7.18 -6.64 -17.20
N GLY A 145 7.85 -5.56 -16.78
CA GLY A 145 8.84 -5.56 -15.71
C GLY A 145 10.22 -6.07 -16.12
N ARG A 146 10.52 -6.12 -17.43
CA ARG A 146 11.79 -6.62 -17.97
C ARG A 146 12.76 -5.49 -18.33
N LEU A 147 12.25 -4.29 -18.61
CA LEU A 147 13.06 -3.15 -19.04
C LEU A 147 13.94 -2.62 -17.90
N ALA A 148 15.24 -2.43 -18.20
CA ALA A 148 16.18 -1.81 -17.28
C ALA A 148 15.79 -0.36 -16.99
N ASP A 149 16.19 0.16 -15.83
CA ASP A 149 15.91 1.54 -15.39
C ASP A 149 14.42 1.91 -15.22
N SER A 150 13.50 0.96 -15.36
CA SER A 150 12.06 1.12 -15.10
C SER A 150 11.57 0.17 -13.99
N ALA A 151 12.33 0.12 -12.90
CA ALA A 151 12.09 -0.77 -11.76
C ALA A 151 11.81 -2.25 -12.16
N PRO A 152 12.74 -2.92 -12.87
CA PRO A 152 12.52 -4.28 -13.34
C PRO A 152 12.37 -5.31 -12.22
N LEU A 153 11.54 -6.33 -12.46
CA LEU A 153 11.27 -7.41 -11.50
C LEU A 153 12.47 -8.33 -11.27
N TRP A 154 13.30 -8.55 -12.29
CA TRP A 154 14.50 -9.38 -12.16
C TRP A 154 15.51 -8.79 -11.15
N ALA A 155 15.63 -7.46 -11.10
CA ALA A 155 16.49 -6.77 -10.14
C ALA A 155 15.86 -6.81 -8.73
N ALA A 156 14.53 -6.65 -8.68
CA ALA A 156 13.80 -6.68 -7.42
C ALA A 156 13.89 -8.06 -6.76
N PHE A 157 13.67 -9.17 -7.47
CA PHE A 157 13.59 -10.51 -6.88
C PHE A 157 14.80 -10.88 -6.01
N VAL A 158 16.02 -10.59 -6.48
CA VAL A 158 17.26 -10.87 -5.75
C VAL A 158 17.61 -9.84 -4.67
N SER A 159 16.91 -8.70 -4.65
CA SER A 159 17.13 -7.62 -3.68
C SER A 159 16.30 -7.78 -2.39
N TYR A 160 15.42 -8.78 -2.31
CA TYR A 160 14.62 -9.07 -1.13
C TYR A 160 15.01 -10.42 -0.51
N PRO A 161 14.87 -10.60 0.83
CA PRO A 161 14.30 -9.66 1.80
C PRO A 161 15.15 -8.40 2.04
N ALA A 162 14.51 -7.27 2.35
CA ALA A 162 15.19 -6.00 2.60
C ALA A 162 14.57 -5.24 3.77
N TYR A 163 15.42 -4.56 4.56
CA TYR A 163 14.93 -3.64 5.59
C TYR A 163 14.29 -2.41 4.96
N ARG A 164 13.11 -2.02 5.47
CA ARG A 164 12.36 -0.87 4.96
C ARG A 164 12.12 0.17 6.04
N SER A 165 12.64 1.37 5.82
CA SER A 165 12.51 2.50 6.75
C SER A 165 11.07 2.93 7.01
N LYS A 166 10.16 2.80 6.02
CA LYS A 166 8.73 3.14 6.16
C LYS A 166 8.01 2.29 7.22
N THR A 167 8.33 1.01 7.32
CA THR A 167 7.68 0.08 8.26
C THR A 167 8.58 -0.30 9.43
N LYS A 168 9.84 0.15 9.41
CA LYS A 168 10.89 -0.18 10.39
C LYS A 168 11.10 -1.69 10.57
N SER A 169 10.89 -2.46 9.51
CA SER A 169 10.93 -3.91 9.52
C SER A 169 11.56 -4.47 8.24
N VAL A 170 11.97 -5.75 8.28
CA VAL A 170 12.37 -6.50 7.09
C VAL A 170 11.12 -6.90 6.31
N THR A 171 11.09 -6.59 5.02
CA THR A 171 10.00 -6.89 4.09
C THR A 171 10.43 -8.01 3.15
N THR A 172 9.59 -9.01 2.93
CA THR A 172 9.78 -10.02 1.87
C THR A 172 9.35 -9.49 0.50
N PHE A 173 9.70 -10.19 -0.59
CA PHE A 173 9.26 -9.80 -1.93
C PHE A 173 7.72 -9.83 -2.05
N GLN A 174 7.06 -10.89 -1.56
CA GLN A 174 5.59 -10.98 -1.56
C GLN A 174 4.93 -9.83 -0.78
N GLN A 175 5.48 -9.46 0.38
CA GLN A 175 5.00 -8.31 1.15
C GLN A 175 5.23 -6.99 0.40
N ARG A 176 6.33 -6.85 -0.36
CA ARG A 176 6.57 -5.66 -1.19
C ARG A 176 5.52 -5.50 -2.28
N LEU A 177 5.03 -6.61 -2.84
CA LEU A 177 3.97 -6.62 -3.85
C LEU A 177 2.61 -6.17 -3.30
N GLN A 178 2.36 -6.36 -2.00
CA GLN A 178 1.09 -6.01 -1.35
C GLN A 178 0.97 -4.54 -0.93
N GLY A 179 2.04 -3.74 -1.02
CA GLY A 179 2.11 -2.41 -0.39
C GLY A 179 2.46 -1.25 -1.32
#